data_AF-A0A1Z1WQB4-F1
#
_entry.id   AF-A0A1Z1WQB4-F1
#
_cell.length_a   1.000
_cell.length_b   1.000
_cell.length_c   1.000
_cell.angle_alpha   90.00
_cell.angle_beta   90.00
_cell.angle_gamma   90.00
#
_symmetry.space_group_name_H-M   'P 1'
#
loop_
_entity.id
_entity.type
_entity.pdbx_description
1 polymer ?
#
loop_
_entity_poly.entity_id
_entity_poly.type
_entity_poly.pdbx_seq_one_letter_code
_entity_poly.pdbx_strand_id
1 'polypeptide(L)' 'MKLAATYTGDGDDLDNTATVLSVTKDPVTDNNSSTTGPPGGKVTKPEADLEVSKQIP' A
#
# COMPACT_ATOMS: atom_id res chain seq x y z
N MET A 1 -0.86 7.33 -7.19
CA MET A 1 -2.11 7.23 -6.42
C MET A 1 -1.84 7.60 -4.97
N LYS A 2 -2.84 8.11 -4.26
CA LYS A 2 -2.75 8.47 -2.84
C LYS A 2 -3.83 7.70 -2.09
N LEU A 3 -3.52 7.22 -0.88
CA LEU A 3 -4.51 6.58 -0.01
C LEU A 3 -5.63 7.58 0.32
N ALA A 4 -6.84 7.07 0.56
CA ALA A 4 -7.94 7.90 1.01
C ALA A 4 -7.56 8.61 2.32
N ALA A 5 -7.98 9.86 2.50
CA ALA A 5 -7.67 10.64 3.70
C ALA A 5 -8.21 9.98 4.99
N THR A 6 -9.22 9.14 4.86
CA THR A 6 -9.85 8.39 5.96
C THR A 6 -9.21 7.01 6.20
N TYR A 7 -8.21 6.61 5.41
CA TYR A 7 -7.51 5.34 5.62
C TYR A 7 -6.64 5.42 6.88
N THR A 8 -6.89 4.50 7.81
CA THR A 8 -6.21 4.44 9.12
C THR A 8 -5.57 3.08 9.39
N GLY A 9 -5.62 2.17 8.40
CA GLY A 9 -4.93 0.89 8.44
C GLY A 9 -3.41 1.05 8.38
N ASP A 10 -2.71 -0.03 8.69
CA ASP A 10 -1.25 -0.09 8.70
C ASP A 10 -0.67 -0.67 7.39
N GLY A 11 -1.52 -0.96 6.40
CA GLY A 11 -1.11 -1.44 5.09
C GLY A 11 -1.13 -2.97 4.93
N ASP A 12 -1.50 -3.75 5.95
CA ASP A 12 -1.60 -5.21 5.81
C ASP A 12 -2.75 -5.67 4.92
N ASP A 13 -3.72 -4.79 4.66
CA ASP A 13 -4.81 -5.00 3.73
C ASP A 13 -4.51 -4.48 2.30
N LEU A 14 -3.29 -3.99 2.06
CA LEU A 14 -2.87 -3.41 0.79
C LEU A 14 -1.87 -4.31 0.07
N ASP A 15 -2.32 -4.94 -1.02
CA ASP A 15 -1.47 -5.79 -1.85
C ASP A 15 -1.25 -5.21 -3.24
N ASN A 16 -0.02 -5.34 -3.73
CA ASN A 16 0.35 -5.13 -5.11
C ASN A 16 0.75 -6.47 -5.73
N THR A 17 -0.12 -7.02 -6.58
CA THR A 17 0.12 -8.26 -7.31
C THR A 17 0.45 -7.96 -8.77
N ALA A 18 1.58 -8.47 -9.25
CA ALA A 18 1.98 -8.42 -10.65
C ALA A 18 1.99 -9.83 -11.24
N THR A 19 1.36 -9.98 -12.41
CA THR A 19 1.31 -11.25 -13.16
C THR A 19 1.85 -11.05 -14.56
N VAL A 20 2.68 -11.98 -15.03
CA VAL A 20 3.24 -11.99 -16.38
C VAL A 20 2.69 -13.18 -17.17
N LEU A 21 2.47 -12.99 -18.47
CA LEU A 21 2.04 -14.06 -19.39
C LEU A 21 3.02 -14.15 -20.57
N SER A 22 3.26 -15.38 -21.05
CA SER A 22 4.08 -15.66 -22.22
C SER A 22 3.36 -16.61 -23.17
N VAL A 23 3.55 -16.42 -24.47
CA VAL A 23 3.08 -17.36 -25.50
C VAL A 23 3.97 -18.59 -25.63
N THR A 24 5.22 -18.50 -25.19
CA THR A 24 6.12 -19.66 -25.05
C THR A 24 5.78 -20.38 -23.76
N LYS A 25 5.61 -21.71 -23.82
CA LYS A 25 5.22 -22.50 -22.66
C LYS A 25 6.26 -22.37 -21.54
N ASP A 26 5.78 -21.87 -20.40
CA ASP A 26 6.53 -21.82 -19.17
C ASP A 26 6.50 -23.20 -18.47
N PRO A 27 7.67 -23.79 -18.14
CA PRO A 27 7.73 -25.01 -17.37
C PRO A 27 7.26 -24.86 -15.91
N VAL A 28 7.23 -23.65 -15.34
CA VAL A 28 6.90 -23.40 -13.93
C VAL A 28 5.94 -22.23 -13.78
N THR A 29 4.68 -22.44 -14.15
CA THR A 29 3.65 -21.38 -14.15
C THR A 29 3.41 -20.71 -12.81
N ASP A 30 3.74 -21.38 -11.71
CA ASP A 30 3.49 -20.92 -10.34
C ASP A 30 4.35 -19.70 -9.97
N ASN A 31 5.43 -19.40 -10.72
CA ASN A 31 6.29 -18.24 -10.49
C ASN A 31 5.95 -17.01 -11.35
N ASN A 32 4.89 -17.06 -12.16
CA ASN A 32 4.49 -15.95 -13.03
C ASN A 32 3.77 -14.83 -12.28
N SER A 33 3.56 -14.96 -10.98
CA SER A 33 2.89 -13.97 -10.13
C SER A 33 3.71 -13.68 -8.89
N SER A 34 3.67 -12.42 -8.45
CA SER A 34 4.27 -11.99 -7.20
C SER A 34 3.39 -10.93 -6.54
N THR A 35 3.18 -11.07 -5.22
CA THR A 35 2.43 -10.13 -4.40
C THR A 35 3.36 -9.51 -3.36
N THR A 36 3.26 -8.19 -3.19
CA THR A 36 3.98 -7.45 -2.16
C THR A 36 3.07 -6.41 -1.51
N GLY A 37 3.29 -6.15 -0.23
CA GLY A 37 2.65 -5.05 0.48
C GLY A 37 3.20 -3.67 0.10
N PRO A 38 2.83 -2.61 0.85
CA PRO A 38 3.25 -1.25 0.60
C PRO A 38 4.79 -1.09 0.56
N PRO A 39 5.31 -0.14 -0.24
CA PRO A 39 6.71 0.23 -0.19
C PRO A 39 7.12 0.64 1.23
N GLY A 40 8.21 0.08 1.75
CA GLY A 40 8.63 0.31 3.14
C GLY A 40 7.91 -0.55 4.19
N GLY A 41 7.06 -1.49 3.76
CA GLY A 41 6.40 -2.47 4.62
C GLY A 41 5.04 -1.98 5.11
N LYS A 42 5.02 -1.07 6.08
CA LYS A 42 3.79 -0.58 6.72
C LYS A 42 3.48 0.86 6.31
N VAL A 43 2.20 1.18 6.21
CA VAL A 43 1.73 2.56 6.12
C VAL A 43 1.89 3.22 7.48
N THR A 44 2.60 4.35 7.51
CA THR A 44 2.71 5.17 8.71
C THR A 44 1.38 5.85 9.01
N LYS A 45 1.11 6.07 10.30
CA LYS A 45 -0.08 6.84 10.69
C LYS A 45 -0.04 8.24 10.08
N PRO A 46 -1.19 8.84 9.77
CA PRO A 46 -1.24 10.24 9.37
C PRO A 46 -0.65 11.12 10.47
N GLU A 47 0.35 11.93 10.13
CA GLU A 47 0.96 12.92 11.03
C GLU A 47 0.69 14.32 10.47
N ALA A 48 0.47 15.28 11.37
CA ALA A 48 0.26 16.68 11.04
C ALA A 48 1.15 17.54 11.95
N ASP A 49 1.99 18.37 11.34
CA ASP A 49 2.93 19.24 12.07
C ASP A 49 2.27 20.50 12.64
N LEU A 50 0.98 20.73 12.34
CA LEU A 50 0.24 21.92 12.74
C LEU A 50 -0.98 21.55 13.57
N GLU A 51 -1.04 22.11 14.78
CA GLU A 51 -2.20 22.04 15.66
C GLU A 51 -2.82 23.43 15.83
N VAL A 52 -4.16 23.49 15.86
CA VAL A 52 -4.91 24.73 16.12
C VAL A 52 -5.68 24.58 17.42
N SER A 53 -5.36 25.42 18.41
CA SER A 53 -6.09 25.51 19.67
C SER A 53 -6.92 26.80 19.71
N LYS A 54 -8.14 26.73 20.26
CA LYS A 54 -8.95 27.92 20.57
C LYS A 54 -8.65 28.44 21.96
N GLN A 55 -8.51 29.74 22.10
CA GLN A 55 -8.43 30.43 23.39
C GLN A 55 -9.69 31.27 23.60
N ILE A 56 -10.21 31.28 24.83
CA ILE A 56 -11.29 32.19 25.23
C ILE A 56 -10.64 33.59 25.45
N PRO A 57 -11.22 34.69 24.94
CA PRO A 57 -10.69 36.04 25.14
C PRO A 57 -10.53 36.43 26.61
#